data_AF-A0A820NG27-F1
#
_entry.id   AF-A0A820NG27-F1
#
_cell.length_a   1.000
_cell.length_b   1.000
_cell.length_c   1.000
_cell.angle_alpha   90.00
_cell.angle_beta   90.00
_cell.angle_gamma   90.00
#
_symmetry.space_group_name_H-M   'P 1'
#
loop_
_entity.id
_entity.type
_entity.pdbx_description
1 polymer ?
#
loop_
_entity_poly.entity_id
_entity_poly.type
_entity_poly.pdbx_seq_one_letter_code
_entity_poly.pdbx_strand_id
1 'polypeptide(L)'
;MEGVPSSVDYTQVVEDLIHVPGVRNAHSLHIWSLSTQKIALSVHIAIDSDQDSLRILNEVQEMLRNNHSINRSTIQIEIYDEQIMNSCENCRQPIT
;
A
#
# COMPACT_ATOMS: atom_id res chain seq x y z
N MET A 1 19.35 -6.91 -3.88
CA MET A 1 18.37 -5.82 -3.78
C MET A 1 17.49 -5.90 -5.00
N GLU A 2 16.35 -6.57 -4.89
CA GLU A 2 15.37 -6.64 -5.97
C GLU A 2 14.52 -5.38 -5.87
N GLY A 3 14.82 -4.39 -6.72
CA GLY A 3 14.10 -3.13 -6.79
C GLY A 3 12.68 -3.31 -7.33
N VAL A 4 11.90 -2.24 -7.27
CA VAL A 4 10.56 -2.17 -7.87
C VAL A 4 10.64 -2.62 -9.34
N PRO A 5 9.79 -3.57 -9.80
CA PRO A 5 9.77 -3.98 -11.19
C PRO A 5 9.56 -2.76 -12.09
N SER A 6 10.29 -2.66 -13.20
CA SER A 6 10.17 -1.51 -14.12
C SER A 6 8.79 -1.35 -14.75
N SER A 7 7.94 -2.37 -14.67
CA SER A 7 6.55 -2.35 -15.12
C SER A 7 5.57 -1.72 -14.12
N VAL A 8 6.02 -1.36 -12.92
CA VAL A 8 5.18 -0.78 -11.86
C VAL A 8 5.64 0.63 -11.54
N ASP A 9 4.72 1.58 -11.65
CA ASP A 9 4.93 2.93 -11.14
C ASP A 9 4.64 2.97 -9.64
N TYR A 10 5.70 3.05 -8.83
CA TYR A 10 5.59 3.09 -7.38
C TYR A 10 4.72 4.26 -6.89
N THR A 11 4.88 5.44 -7.49
CA THR A 11 4.16 6.66 -7.09
C THR A 11 2.68 6.50 -7.39
N GLN A 12 2.33 5.96 -8.56
CA GLN A 12 0.93 5.70 -8.91
C GLN A 12 0.28 4.69 -7.95
N VAL A 13 1.00 3.66 -7.52
CA VAL A 13 0.47 2.71 -6.52
C VAL A 13 0.18 3.41 -5.19
N VAL A 14 1.09 4.28 -4.71
CA VAL A 14 0.86 5.06 -3.49
C VAL A 14 -0.35 5.97 -3.64
N GLU A 15 -0.44 6.70 -4.75
CA GLU A 15 -1.56 7.58 -5.05
C GLU A 15 -2.88 6.80 -5.08
N ASP A 16 -2.95 5.68 -5.78
CA ASP A 16 -4.17 4.89 -5.86
C ASP A 16 -4.58 4.34 -4.48
N LEU A 17 -3.62 3.93 -3.65
CA LEU A 17 -3.88 3.45 -2.28
C LEU A 17 -4.53 4.53 -1.41
N ILE A 18 -4.01 5.76 -1.43
CA ILE A 18 -4.58 6.86 -0.62
C ILE A 18 -5.93 7.35 -1.15
N HIS A 19 -6.27 7.07 -2.42
CA HIS A 19 -7.56 7.41 -3.01
C HIS A 19 -8.65 6.35 -2.76
N VAL A 20 -8.31 5.18 -2.19
CA VAL A 20 -9.34 4.20 -1.81
C VAL A 20 -10.21 4.76 -0.68
N PRO A 21 -11.55 4.81 -0.82
CA PRO A 21 -12.43 5.39 0.17
C PRO A 21 -12.31 4.75 1.57
N GLY A 22 -11.89 5.54 2.54
CA GLY A 22 -11.68 5.14 3.94
C GLY A 22 -10.21 4.93 4.32
N VAL A 23 -9.29 4.95 3.33
CA VAL A 23 -7.85 5.00 3.60
C VAL A 23 -7.44 6.44 3.91
N ARG A 24 -6.81 6.64 5.07
CA ARG A 24 -6.23 7.92 5.49
C ARG A 24 -4.77 8.07 5.10
N ASN A 25 -4.02 6.96 5.14
CA ASN A 25 -2.60 6.95 4.84
C ASN A 25 -2.17 5.57 4.34
N ALA A 26 -1.11 5.52 3.55
CA ALA A 26 -0.45 4.30 3.12
C ALA A 26 1.06 4.45 3.29
N HIS A 27 1.71 3.48 3.93
CA HIS A 27 3.13 3.53 4.23
C HIS A 27 3.77 2.14 4.28
N SER A 28 5.10 2.11 4.44
CA SER A 28 5.88 0.87 4.40
C SER A 28 5.58 0.04 3.14
N LEU A 29 5.33 0.72 2.01
CA LEU A 29 5.02 0.07 0.74
C LEU A 29 6.29 -0.55 0.16
N HIS A 30 6.25 -1.86 -0.01
CA HIS A 30 7.28 -2.65 -0.65
C HIS A 30 6.68 -3.42 -1.83
N ILE A 31 7.36 -3.39 -2.97
CA ILE A 31 6.95 -4.07 -4.20
C ILE A 31 8.15 -4.86 -4.72
N TRP A 32 7.92 -6.13 -5.04
CA TRP A 32 8.97 -7.05 -5.51
C TRP A 32 8.50 -7.83 -6.73
N SER A 33 9.46 -8.18 -7.59
CA SER A 33 9.23 -9.09 -8.71
C SER A 33 9.56 -10.53 -8.29
N LEU A 34 8.56 -11.42 -8.23
CA LEU A 34 8.78 -12.85 -7.99
C LEU A 34 9.15 -13.59 -9.28
N SER A 35 8.75 -13.06 -10.43
CA SER A 35 9.15 -13.50 -11.77
C SER A 35 8.83 -12.40 -12.78
N THR A 36 9.20 -12.58 -14.05
CA THR A 36 8.91 -11.64 -15.14
C THR A 36 7.43 -11.23 -15.28
N GLN A 37 6.50 -11.99 -14.72
CA GLN A 37 5.05 -11.73 -14.78
C GLN A 37 4.36 -11.74 -13.41
N LYS A 38 5.09 -11.97 -12.31
CA LYS A 38 4.50 -12.08 -10.98
C LYS A 38 5.07 -11.03 -10.07
N ILE A 39 4.22 -10.06 -9.72
CA ILE A 39 4.55 -9.00 -8.77
C ILE A 39 3.89 -9.35 -7.43
N ALA A 40 4.62 -9.10 -6.35
CA ALA A 40 4.09 -9.16 -5.01
C ALA A 40 4.31 -7.83 -4.29
N LEU A 41 3.44 -7.53 -3.32
CA LEU A 41 3.41 -6.26 -2.59
C LEU A 41 3.14 -6.49 -1.10
N SER A 42 3.76 -5.68 -0.25
CA SER A 42 3.35 -5.50 1.15
C SER A 42 3.16 -4.02 1.45
N VAL A 43 2.11 -3.67 2.18
CA VAL A 43 1.83 -2.28 2.56
C VAL A 43 1.05 -2.22 3.87
N HIS A 44 1.21 -1.11 4.58
CA HIS A 44 0.39 -0.76 5.73
C HIS A 44 -0.56 0.37 5.31
N ILE A 45 -1.84 0.22 5.60
CA ILE A 45 -2.84 1.26 5.38
C ILE A 45 -3.46 1.66 6.72
N ALA A 46 -3.58 2.96 6.95
CA ALA A 46 -4.22 3.52 8.12
C ALA A 46 -5.65 3.96 7.76
N ILE A 47 -6.61 3.59 8.61
CA ILE A 47 -8.04 3.93 8.45
C ILE A 47 -8.58 4.54 9.75
N ASP A 48 -9.65 5.32 9.68
CA ASP A 48 -10.33 5.77 10.90
C ASP A 48 -11.01 4.59 11.63
N SER A 49 -11.18 4.68 12.95
CA SER A 49 -11.68 3.56 13.78
C SER A 49 -13.12 3.13 13.52
N ASP A 50 -13.89 3.97 12.83
CA ASP A 50 -15.28 3.73 12.47
C ASP A 50 -15.46 3.11 11.07
N GLN A 51 -14.37 2.87 10.34
CA GLN A 51 -14.38 2.32 9.00
C GLN A 51 -14.53 0.79 8.97
N ASP A 52 -15.15 0.28 7.91
CA ASP A 52 -15.20 -1.16 7.63
C ASP A 52 -13.89 -1.63 7.00
N SER A 53 -13.03 -2.21 7.84
CA SER A 53 -11.70 -2.70 7.44
C SER A 53 -11.75 -3.80 6.39
N LEU A 54 -12.76 -4.67 6.41
CA LEU A 54 -12.87 -5.78 5.47
C LEU A 54 -13.30 -5.28 4.08
N ARG A 55 -14.24 -4.33 4.03
CA ARG A 55 -14.61 -3.65 2.77
C ARG A 55 -13.39 -2.98 2.15
N ILE A 56 -12.64 -2.21 2.94
CA ILE A 56 -11.45 -1.49 2.46
C ILE A 56 -10.37 -2.48 1.99
N LEU A 57 -10.10 -3.55 2.75
CA LEU A 57 -9.15 -4.59 2.35
C LEU A 57 -9.48 -5.14 0.97
N ASN A 58 -10.74 -5.49 0.73
CA ASN A 58 -11.19 -6.01 -0.55
C ASN A 58 -11.00 -4.96 -1.66
N GLU A 59 -11.46 -3.72 -1.47
CA GLU A 59 -11.32 -2.65 -2.46
C GLU A 59 -9.86 -2.39 -2.84
N VAL A 60 -8.96 -2.35 -1.86
CA VAL A 60 -7.51 -2.21 -2.10
C VAL A 60 -6.98 -3.41 -2.90
N GLN A 61 -7.35 -4.64 -2.53
CA GLN A 61 -6.92 -5.84 -3.26
C GLN A 61 -7.44 -5.87 -4.70
N GLU A 62 -8.66 -5.42 -4.95
CA GLU A 62 -9.22 -5.32 -6.29
C GLU A 62 -8.52 -4.26 -7.13
N MET A 63 -8.29 -3.07 -6.56
CA MET A 63 -7.56 -1.99 -7.22
C MET A 63 -6.15 -2.44 -7.59
N LEU A 64 -5.39 -3.03 -6.67
CA LEU A 64 -4.02 -3.51 -6.92
C LEU A 64 -3.98 -4.56 -8.05
N ARG A 65 -4.98 -5.43 -8.09
CA ARG A 65 -5.09 -6.46 -9.13
C ARG A 65 -5.43 -5.85 -10.50
N ASN A 66 -6.44 -4.98 -10.54
CA ASN A 66 -7.01 -4.48 -11.80
C ASN A 66 -6.15 -3.39 -12.44
N ASN A 67 -5.58 -2.49 -11.63
CA ASN A 67 -4.82 -1.34 -12.11
C ASN A 67 -3.33 -1.63 -12.25
N HIS A 68 -2.78 -2.48 -11.37
CA HIS A 68 -1.33 -2.69 -11.24
C HIS A 68 -0.86 -4.11 -11.55
N SER A 69 -1.78 -5.03 -11.88
CA SER A 69 -1.48 -6.46 -12.09
C SER A 69 -0.77 -7.13 -10.89
N ILE A 70 -1.06 -6.65 -9.67
CA ILE A 70 -0.48 -7.19 -8.43
C ILE A 70 -1.47 -8.20 -7.83
N ASN A 71 -1.23 -9.48 -8.07
CA ASN A 71 -2.12 -10.56 -7.59
C ASN A 71 -1.77 -11.07 -6.18
N ARG A 72 -0.58 -10.78 -5.67
CA ARG A 72 -0.14 -11.19 -4.33
C ARG A 72 0.14 -9.95 -3.51
N SER A 73 -0.77 -9.61 -2.60
CA SER A 73 -0.61 -8.50 -1.67
C SER A 73 -0.81 -8.95 -0.24
N THR A 74 0.06 -8.46 0.64
CA THR A 74 -0.13 -8.49 2.09
C THR A 74 -0.43 -7.07 2.54
N ILE A 75 -1.61 -6.84 3.09
CA ILE A 75 -2.05 -5.51 3.52
C ILE A 75 -2.32 -5.57 5.02
N GLN A 76 -1.56 -4.79 5.78
CA GLN A 76 -1.81 -4.58 7.19
C GLN A 76 -2.72 -3.36 7.34
N ILE A 77 -3.83 -3.51 8.07
CA ILE A 77 -4.73 -2.41 8.40
C ILE A 77 -4.42 -1.93 9.81
N GLU A 78 -4.24 -0.63 9.94
CA GLU A 78 -3.96 0.06 11.20
C GLU A 78 -5.04 1.12 11.45
N ILE A 79 -5.26 1.45 12.73
CA ILE A 79 -6.09 2.60 13.07
C ILE A 79 -5.22 3.86 12.96
N TYR A 80 -5.75 4.88 12.30
CA TYR A 80 -5.07 6.15 12.12
C TYR A 80 -4.84 6.81 13.48
N ASP A 81 -3.58 7.06 13.79
CA ASP A 81 -3.14 7.87 14.91
C ASP A 81 -2.07 8.85 14.42
N GLU A 82 -2.34 10.15 14.56
CA GLU A 82 -1.46 11.19 14.03
C GLU A 82 -0.06 11.15 14.65
N GLN A 83 0.08 10.79 15.93
CA GLN A 83 1.37 10.74 16.61
C GLN A 83 2.20 9.53 16.15
N ILE A 84 1.56 8.38 15.96
CA ILE A 84 2.21 7.17 15.42
C ILE A 84 2.64 7.40 13.98
N MET A 85 1.76 8.00 13.16
CA MET A 85 2.06 8.24 11.75
C MET A 85 3.21 9.22 11.55
N ASN A 86 3.33 10.24 12.41
CA ASN A 86 4.43 11.22 12.39
C ASN A 86 5.75 10.71 12.99
N SER A 87 5.70 9.67 13.82
CA SER A 87 6.87 9.08 14.48
C SER A 87 7.39 7.80 13.84
N CYS A 88 6.65 7.22 12.88
CA CYS A 88 7.06 6.00 12.19
C CYS A 88 8.31 6.24 11.33
N GLU A 89 9.43 5.63 11.74
CA GLU A 89 10.72 5.73 11.03
C GLU A 89 10.63 5.20 9.59
N ASN A 90 9.66 4.32 9.29
CA ASN A 90 9.39 3.79 7.95
C ASN A 90 8.41 4.66 7.12
N CYS A 91 7.66 5.59 7.76
CA CYS A 91 6.84 6.58 7.06
C CYS A 91 7.66 7.79 6.60
N ARG A 92 8.81 8.03 7.24
CA ARG A 92 9.82 8.95 6.71
C ARG A 92 10.43 8.29 5.48
N GLN A 93 9.81 8.53 4.32
CA GLN A 93 10.44 8.20 3.04
C GLN A 93 11.86 8.77 3.04
N PRO A 94 12.83 8.11 2.36
CA PRO A 94 14.14 8.72 2.19
C PRO A 94 13.93 10.08 1.53
N ILE A 95 14.37 11.14 2.20
CA ILE A 95 14.51 12.43 1.55
C ILE A 95 15.56 12.19 0.47
N THR A 96 15.13 12.16 -0.79
CA THR A 96 16.03 12.17 -1.96
C THR A 96 16.99 13.34 -1.88
#